data_AF-A0AAV9UVD3-F1
#
_entry.id   AF-A0AAV9UVD3-F1
#
_cell.length_a   1.000
_cell.length_b   1.000
_cell.length_c   1.000
_cell.angle_alpha   90.00
_cell.angle_beta   90.00
_cell.angle_gamma   90.00
#
_symmetry.space_group_name_H-M   'P 1'
#
loop_
_entity.id
_entity.type
_entity.pdbx_description
1 polymer ?
#
loop_
_entity_poly.entity_id
_entity_poly.type
_entity_poly.pdbx_seq_one_letter_code
_entity_poly.pdbx_strand_id
1 'polypeptide(L)'
;MPEEGIDLSPPSHLLTTEEILHLAKLFVSQGVTKIRLTGGEPTVRKDIVDLITELGKLKAIGLKELAMTTNGISLARKLPQMVEGGLTALNLSLDTLDEFKFQFMTRRKGLSNVLKSIDTALSLNIQPLKVNCVVMNKLNVDEIPAFLAMTKDQPIEVRFIEYMPFTGNKWESGKMITYQAMLDQIRQSHPDLQKVQDHKNDTSKTYRIPGYKGKLGFITSMTHNFCGTCNRLRITSDGNIKVCLFDNAEVSLRDMMRMEGGMGPEGEKKLLEVIGVAVKGKKEKHAGLGELETMPNRPMILIGNGYQRRLPPKTAPSIPLHLLPPLSIGQGVRAYSTSGKSSRPITSGDPGEPMPAQKLTHVLPSGAAYMVPIHEKAITTRSAKAVSTIKFSNPKAVELIRSNSNKKGDVLSISRIAGIMAAKKTSEIIPLCHPISISKVQVNLRVMDGGNGSIDILTIVTCDGKTGVEMEALTAAMGAALTVYDMCKAVDKGMVIDRTRVVEKVGGKSGDWREEGWIEWSEA
;
A
#
# COMPACT_ATOMS: atom_id res chain seq x y z
N MET A 1 4.02 -5.43 2.53
CA MET A 1 5.28 -5.94 1.95
C MET A 1 5.42 -5.36 0.53
N PRO A 2 6.61 -4.94 0.08
CA PRO A 2 6.85 -4.52 -1.31
C PRO A 2 6.53 -5.66 -2.29
N GLU A 3 6.33 -5.31 -3.56
CA GLU A 3 6.06 -6.26 -4.64
C GLU A 3 7.21 -7.22 -4.89
N GLU A 4 8.42 -6.65 -4.87
CA GLU A 4 9.68 -7.32 -5.10
C GLU A 4 10.13 -8.18 -3.88
N GLY A 5 9.34 -8.22 -2.81
CA GLY A 5 9.78 -8.76 -1.52
C GLY A 5 10.78 -7.83 -0.82
N ILE A 6 11.49 -8.37 0.17
CA ILE A 6 12.54 -7.66 0.93
C ILE A 6 13.71 -8.63 1.04
N ASP A 7 14.91 -8.17 0.65
CA ASP A 7 16.13 -8.93 0.84
C ASP A 7 16.29 -9.30 2.31
N LEU A 8 16.60 -10.55 2.64
CA LEU A 8 16.78 -10.94 4.02
C LEU A 8 18.20 -10.58 4.47
N SER A 9 18.31 -10.06 5.68
CA SER A 9 19.61 -9.74 6.27
C SER A 9 20.40 -11.03 6.50
N PRO A 10 21.72 -11.05 6.22
CA PRO A 10 22.52 -12.25 6.40
C PRO A 10 22.51 -12.67 7.89
N PRO A 11 22.56 -13.99 8.20
CA PRO A 11 22.48 -14.47 9.57
C PRO A 11 23.51 -13.85 10.51
N SER A 12 24.72 -13.57 10.01
CA SER A 12 25.80 -12.93 10.78
C SER A 12 25.45 -11.53 11.26
N HIS A 13 24.48 -10.83 10.64
CA HIS A 13 24.05 -9.50 11.05
C HIS A 13 22.85 -9.53 12.00
N LEU A 14 22.25 -10.70 12.24
CA LEU A 14 21.12 -10.82 13.17
C LEU A 14 21.61 -11.10 14.58
N LEU A 15 20.83 -10.68 15.57
CA LEU A 15 21.04 -11.10 16.95
C LEU A 15 20.79 -12.61 17.11
N THR A 16 21.78 -13.30 17.68
CA THR A 16 21.66 -14.71 18.08
C THR A 16 20.69 -14.85 19.26
N THR A 17 20.26 -16.08 19.54
CA THR A 17 19.38 -16.34 20.69
C THR A 17 20.08 -16.04 22.01
N GLU A 18 21.37 -16.35 22.12
CA GLU A 18 22.19 -15.98 23.28
C GLU A 18 22.26 -14.46 23.50
N GLU A 19 22.50 -13.69 22.44
CA GLU A 19 22.55 -12.23 22.50
C GLU A 19 21.19 -11.63 22.91
N ILE A 20 20.08 -12.18 22.40
CA ILE A 20 18.73 -11.75 22.79
C ILE A 20 18.46 -12.05 24.26
N LEU A 21 18.82 -13.25 24.74
CA LEU A 21 18.61 -13.64 26.13
C LEU A 21 19.45 -12.79 27.09
N HIS A 22 20.70 -12.49 26.71
CA HIS A 22 21.56 -11.61 27.48
C HIS A 22 20.96 -10.20 27.63
N LEU A 23 20.56 -9.57 26.52
CA LEU A 23 19.88 -8.27 26.57
C LEU A 23 18.57 -8.33 27.35
N ALA A 24 17.76 -9.37 27.14
CA ALA A 24 16.48 -9.52 27.84
C ALA A 24 16.69 -9.62 29.36
N LYS A 25 17.65 -10.41 29.82
CA LYS A 25 18.02 -10.53 31.23
C LYS A 25 18.46 -9.17 31.80
N LEU A 26 19.30 -8.45 31.06
CA LEU A 26 19.78 -7.12 31.45
C LEU A 26 18.62 -6.12 31.57
N PHE A 27 17.70 -6.08 30.60
CA PHE A 27 16.54 -5.18 30.67
C PHE A 27 15.58 -5.55 31.81
N VAL A 28 15.33 -6.84 32.03
CA VAL A 28 14.44 -7.29 33.11
C VAL A 28 15.04 -6.95 34.48
N SER A 29 16.35 -7.09 34.67
CA SER A 29 17.03 -6.69 35.91
C SER A 29 16.98 -5.18 36.17
N GLN A 30 16.83 -4.36 35.13
CA GLN A 30 16.62 -2.92 35.22
C GLN A 30 15.12 -2.51 35.31
N GLY A 31 14.22 -3.47 35.53
CA GLY A 31 12.80 -3.20 35.79
C GLY A 31 11.88 -3.34 34.57
N VAL A 32 12.34 -3.87 33.44
CA VAL A 32 11.45 -4.23 32.33
C VAL A 32 10.59 -5.43 32.72
N THR A 33 9.29 -5.22 32.88
CA THR A 33 8.34 -6.28 33.24
C THR A 33 7.64 -6.92 32.05
N LYS A 34 7.86 -6.42 30.84
CA LYS A 34 7.15 -6.86 29.64
C LYS A 34 8.07 -6.93 28.43
N ILE A 35 8.14 -8.11 27.82
CA ILE A 35 8.86 -8.33 26.57
C ILE A 35 7.84 -8.65 25.48
N ARG A 36 7.98 -8.02 24.31
CA ARG A 36 7.15 -8.29 23.15
C ARG A 36 8.00 -8.69 21.96
N LEU A 37 7.87 -9.95 21.54
CA LEU A 37 8.47 -10.45 20.32
C LEU A 37 7.71 -9.90 19.11
N THR A 38 8.46 -9.28 18.21
CA THR A 38 7.97 -8.69 16.95
C THR A 38 8.99 -8.97 15.85
N GLY A 39 9.00 -8.17 14.79
CA GLY A 39 9.98 -8.20 13.70
C GLY A 39 9.28 -8.00 12.36
N GLY A 40 9.83 -8.58 11.29
CA GLY A 40 9.03 -8.89 10.09
C GLY A 40 7.87 -9.81 10.47
N GLU A 41 8.10 -11.13 10.47
CA GLU A 41 7.16 -12.11 11.01
C GLU A 41 7.89 -13.03 12.00
N PRO A 42 7.65 -12.95 13.32
CA PRO A 42 8.42 -13.71 14.31
C PRO A 42 8.33 -15.23 14.12
N THR A 43 7.20 -15.73 13.61
CA THR A 43 7.03 -17.18 13.39
C THR A 43 7.92 -17.75 12.27
N VAL A 44 8.58 -16.89 11.48
CA VAL A 44 9.58 -17.29 10.47
C VAL A 44 10.93 -17.64 11.11
N ARG A 45 11.24 -17.12 12.31
CA ARG A 45 12.47 -17.48 13.02
C ARG A 45 12.42 -18.97 13.39
N LYS A 46 13.48 -19.70 13.04
CA LYS A 46 13.53 -21.17 13.14
C LYS A 46 13.40 -21.66 14.57
N ASP A 47 14.12 -21.02 15.48
CA ASP A 47 14.21 -21.34 16.91
C ASP A 47 13.27 -20.48 17.78
N ILE A 48 12.16 -19.97 17.21
CA ILE A 48 11.26 -19.07 17.93
C ILE A 48 10.62 -19.71 19.16
N VAL A 49 10.34 -21.02 19.12
CA VAL A 49 9.75 -21.75 20.26
C VAL A 49 10.78 -21.84 21.39
N ASP A 50 12.01 -22.26 21.07
CA ASP A 50 13.11 -22.36 22.04
C ASP A 50 13.42 -20.99 22.67
N LEU A 51 13.47 -19.93 21.85
CA LEU A 51 13.66 -18.57 22.33
C LEU A 51 12.57 -18.14 23.33
N ILE A 52 11.31 -18.48 23.07
CA ILE A 52 10.20 -18.18 23.98
C ILE A 52 10.34 -18.94 25.28
N THR A 53 10.69 -20.23 25.22
CA THR A 53 10.93 -21.06 26.40
C THR A 53 12.03 -20.47 27.28
N GLU A 54 13.17 -20.07 26.69
CA GLU A 54 14.26 -19.46 27.45
C GLU A 54 13.89 -18.07 28.00
N LEU A 55 13.19 -17.24 27.23
CA LEU A 55 12.68 -15.95 27.73
C LEU A 55 11.65 -16.13 28.85
N GLY A 56 10.84 -17.19 28.80
CA GLY A 56 9.86 -17.54 29.82
C GLY A 56 10.50 -17.77 31.19
N LYS A 57 11.73 -18.29 31.23
CA LYS A 57 12.50 -18.48 32.48
C LYS A 57 12.81 -17.15 33.19
N LEU A 58 12.84 -16.02 32.46
CA LEU A 58 13.06 -14.70 33.04
C LEU A 58 11.91 -14.24 33.97
N LYS A 59 10.77 -14.96 34.00
CA LYS A 59 9.73 -14.76 35.02
C LYS A 59 10.28 -14.86 36.43
N ALA A 60 11.28 -15.74 36.65
CA ALA A 60 11.94 -15.91 37.94
C ALA A 60 12.66 -14.65 38.44
N ILE A 61 13.02 -13.71 37.56
CA ILE A 61 13.74 -12.48 37.89
C ILE A 61 12.91 -11.21 37.65
N GLY A 62 11.59 -11.34 37.42
CA GLY A 62 10.66 -10.19 37.40
C GLY A 62 9.93 -9.94 36.07
N LEU A 63 10.14 -10.75 35.02
CA LEU A 63 9.32 -10.65 33.80
C LEU A 63 7.87 -11.06 34.11
N LYS A 64 6.91 -10.18 33.83
CA LYS A 64 5.48 -10.42 34.10
C LYS A 64 4.71 -10.84 32.86
N GLU A 65 5.02 -10.25 31.71
CA GLU A 65 4.31 -10.51 30.45
C GLU A 65 5.31 -10.81 29.32
N LEU A 66 5.16 -11.97 28.70
CA LEU A 66 5.84 -12.33 27.45
C LEU A 66 4.79 -12.35 26.34
N ALA A 67 4.90 -11.41 25.41
CA ALA A 67 3.92 -11.19 24.36
C ALA A 67 4.51 -11.40 22.97
N MET A 68 3.67 -11.70 21.98
CA MET A 68 4.05 -11.72 20.57
C MET A 68 3.11 -10.86 19.72
N THR A 69 3.64 -10.22 18.69
CA THR A 69 2.84 -9.67 17.58
C THR A 69 3.17 -10.41 16.28
N THR A 70 2.16 -10.98 15.61
CA THR A 70 2.32 -11.81 14.40
C THR A 70 1.16 -11.59 13.42
N ASN A 71 1.36 -11.89 12.15
CA ASN A 71 0.28 -11.98 11.16
C ASN A 71 -0.59 -13.24 11.32
N GLY A 72 -0.18 -14.21 12.15
CA GLY A 72 -0.96 -15.39 12.51
C GLY A 72 -0.95 -16.53 11.49
N ILE A 73 -0.41 -16.38 10.28
CA ILE A 73 -0.56 -17.40 9.22
C ILE A 73 0.07 -18.75 9.62
N SER A 74 1.23 -18.71 10.28
CA SER A 74 1.98 -19.91 10.67
C SER A 74 1.92 -20.20 12.17
N LEU A 75 1.01 -19.54 12.90
CA LEU A 75 1.03 -19.51 14.36
C LEU A 75 0.37 -20.75 14.99
N ALA A 76 -0.83 -21.14 14.54
CA ALA A 76 -1.67 -22.15 15.19
C ALA A 76 -0.92 -23.44 15.62
N ARG A 77 -0.01 -23.95 14.77
CA ARG A 77 0.75 -25.18 15.08
C ARG A 77 1.82 -25.01 16.15
N LYS A 78 2.37 -23.80 16.31
CA LYS A 78 3.45 -23.52 17.26
C LYS A 78 2.92 -23.02 18.61
N LEU A 79 1.70 -22.49 18.63
CA LEU A 79 1.14 -21.77 19.76
C LEU A 79 1.07 -22.59 21.06
N PRO A 80 0.69 -23.88 21.07
CA PRO A 80 0.67 -24.67 22.31
C PRO A 80 2.03 -24.72 23.01
N GLN A 81 3.10 -25.00 22.25
CA GLN A 81 4.47 -25.05 22.78
C GLN A 81 4.96 -23.67 23.24
N MET A 82 4.54 -22.60 22.57
CA MET A 82 4.87 -21.24 22.99
C MET A 82 4.22 -20.87 24.32
N VAL A 83 2.96 -21.27 24.54
CA VAL A 83 2.24 -21.05 25.80
C VAL A 83 2.90 -21.84 26.93
N GLU A 84 3.24 -23.10 26.69
CA GLU A 84 4.01 -23.93 27.63
C GLU A 84 5.37 -23.29 27.98
N GLY A 85 6.06 -22.74 26.97
CA GLY A 85 7.30 -21.97 27.13
C GLY A 85 7.12 -20.62 27.83
N GLY A 86 5.89 -20.21 28.13
CA GLY A 86 5.60 -19.05 28.97
C GLY A 86 5.07 -17.82 28.25
N LEU A 87 4.71 -17.91 26.96
CA LEU A 87 3.97 -16.86 26.24
C LEU A 87 2.63 -16.59 26.92
N THR A 88 2.39 -15.35 27.34
CA THR A 88 1.18 -14.97 28.11
C THR A 88 0.19 -14.17 27.28
N ALA A 89 0.64 -13.43 26.26
CA ALA A 89 -0.20 -12.49 25.53
C ALA A 89 0.06 -12.52 24.02
N LEU A 90 -0.97 -12.24 23.23
CA LEU A 90 -0.89 -12.32 21.77
C LEU A 90 -1.57 -11.14 21.09
N ASN A 91 -0.88 -10.57 20.11
CA ASN A 91 -1.42 -9.59 19.18
C ASN A 91 -1.38 -10.18 17.77
N LEU A 92 -2.53 -10.30 17.11
CA LEU A 92 -2.60 -10.63 15.69
C LEU A 92 -2.81 -9.37 14.86
N SER A 93 -2.10 -9.24 13.75
CA SER A 93 -2.35 -8.22 12.74
C SER A 93 -3.31 -8.77 11.70
N LEU A 94 -4.52 -8.20 11.60
CA LEU A 94 -5.56 -8.61 10.68
C LEU A 94 -6.36 -7.39 10.25
N ASP A 95 -6.14 -6.94 9.01
CA ASP A 95 -6.72 -5.70 8.51
C ASP A 95 -8.05 -5.89 7.76
N THR A 96 -8.46 -7.14 7.48
CA THR A 96 -9.71 -7.45 6.77
C THR A 96 -10.16 -8.88 7.07
N LEU A 97 -11.47 -9.10 7.08
CA LEU A 97 -12.14 -10.39 7.21
C LEU A 97 -12.65 -10.92 5.86
N ASP A 98 -12.42 -10.17 4.77
CA ASP A 98 -12.71 -10.61 3.41
C ASP A 98 -11.49 -11.29 2.78
N GLU A 99 -11.67 -12.48 2.21
CA GLU A 99 -10.57 -13.29 1.68
C GLU A 99 -9.88 -12.59 0.48
N PHE A 100 -10.63 -11.90 -0.37
CA PHE A 100 -10.08 -11.21 -1.54
C PHE A 100 -9.27 -9.98 -1.12
N LYS A 101 -9.83 -9.13 -0.25
CA LYS A 101 -9.12 -7.99 0.33
C LYS A 101 -7.89 -8.47 1.10
N PHE A 102 -7.98 -9.58 1.83
CA PHE A 102 -6.84 -10.15 2.55
C PHE A 102 -5.70 -10.50 1.59
N GLN A 103 -5.99 -11.25 0.52
CA GLN A 103 -5.00 -11.61 -0.47
C GLN A 103 -4.43 -10.37 -1.18
N PHE A 104 -5.27 -9.38 -1.47
CA PHE A 104 -4.85 -8.12 -2.06
C PHE A 104 -3.88 -7.33 -1.15
N MET A 105 -4.23 -7.16 0.13
CA MET A 105 -3.47 -6.37 1.09
C MET A 105 -2.16 -7.06 1.52
N THR A 106 -2.22 -8.37 1.77
CA THR A 106 -1.07 -9.15 2.26
C THR A 106 -0.22 -9.75 1.14
N ARG A 107 -0.72 -9.74 -0.10
CA ARG A 107 -0.16 -10.41 -1.29
C ARG A 107 -0.09 -11.93 -1.16
N ARG A 108 -0.80 -12.54 -0.19
CA ARG A 108 -0.78 -13.98 0.08
C ARG A 108 -2.17 -14.46 0.53
N LYS A 109 -2.52 -15.70 0.20
CA LYS A 109 -3.69 -16.36 0.80
C LYS A 109 -3.39 -16.74 2.25
N GLY A 110 -4.41 -16.93 3.07
CA GLY A 110 -4.24 -17.50 4.41
C GLY A 110 -5.08 -16.89 5.52
N LEU A 111 -6.15 -16.15 5.20
CA LEU A 111 -7.07 -15.61 6.21
C LEU A 111 -7.60 -16.72 7.12
N SER A 112 -7.98 -17.86 6.54
CA SER A 112 -8.41 -19.05 7.29
C SER A 112 -7.39 -19.54 8.32
N ASN A 113 -6.08 -19.44 8.03
CA ASN A 113 -5.02 -19.80 8.97
C ASN A 113 -4.88 -18.77 10.10
N VAL A 114 -5.13 -17.49 9.83
CA VAL A 114 -5.15 -16.44 10.85
C VAL A 114 -6.33 -16.65 11.79
N LEU A 115 -7.53 -16.89 11.25
CA LEU A 115 -8.73 -17.20 12.05
C LEU A 115 -8.52 -18.45 12.90
N LYS A 116 -7.97 -19.53 12.32
CA LYS A 116 -7.59 -20.74 13.08
C LYS A 116 -6.61 -20.43 14.21
N SER A 117 -5.70 -19.49 14.02
CA SER A 117 -4.76 -19.08 15.07
C SER A 117 -5.43 -18.27 16.18
N ILE A 118 -6.46 -17.49 15.86
CA ILE A 118 -7.33 -16.83 16.85
C ILE A 118 -8.08 -17.89 17.67
N ASP A 119 -8.72 -18.86 17.00
CA ASP A 119 -9.45 -19.93 17.68
C ASP A 119 -8.54 -20.78 18.58
N THR A 120 -7.32 -21.06 18.11
CA THR A 120 -6.31 -21.78 18.91
C THR A 120 -5.85 -20.95 20.11
N ALA A 121 -5.71 -19.63 19.97
CA ALA A 121 -5.35 -18.76 21.08
C ALA A 121 -6.45 -18.70 22.15
N LEU A 122 -7.72 -18.69 21.70
CA LEU A 122 -8.89 -18.73 22.58
C LEU A 122 -8.97 -20.07 23.33
N SER A 123 -8.78 -21.20 22.65
CA SER A 123 -8.84 -22.52 23.31
C SER A 123 -7.72 -22.73 24.35
N LEU A 124 -6.57 -22.07 24.15
CA LEU A 124 -5.46 -22.06 25.10
C LEU A 124 -5.60 -20.98 26.19
N ASN A 125 -6.71 -20.25 26.23
CA ASN A 125 -7.00 -19.17 27.19
C ASN A 125 -5.91 -18.07 27.25
N ILE A 126 -5.28 -17.77 26.11
CA ILE A 126 -4.27 -16.69 26.07
C ILE A 126 -4.95 -15.36 26.32
N GLN A 127 -4.52 -14.65 27.37
CA GLN A 127 -5.03 -13.32 27.68
C GLN A 127 -3.92 -12.34 28.12
N PRO A 128 -3.90 -11.12 27.56
CA PRO A 128 -4.86 -10.62 26.57
C PRO A 128 -4.61 -11.13 25.15
N LEU A 129 -5.71 -11.40 24.43
CA LEU A 129 -5.74 -11.68 23.00
C LEU A 129 -6.25 -10.45 22.24
N LYS A 130 -5.41 -9.90 21.38
CA LYS A 130 -5.65 -8.63 20.69
C LYS A 130 -5.62 -8.83 19.18
N VAL A 131 -6.55 -8.22 18.47
CA VAL A 131 -6.55 -8.15 17.00
C VAL A 131 -6.36 -6.71 16.60
N ASN A 132 -5.25 -6.40 15.92
CA ASN A 132 -4.94 -5.06 15.43
C ASN A 132 -5.35 -4.95 13.95
N CYS A 133 -6.18 -3.96 13.65
CA CYS A 133 -6.65 -3.65 12.30
C CYS A 133 -6.29 -2.18 11.97
N VAL A 134 -5.46 -1.97 10.96
CA VAL A 134 -5.19 -0.63 10.41
C VAL A 134 -6.36 -0.25 9.52
N VAL A 135 -7.10 0.79 9.91
CA VAL A 135 -8.30 1.21 9.18
C VAL A 135 -7.94 2.26 8.13
N MET A 136 -8.38 1.99 6.91
CA MET A 136 -8.13 2.80 5.73
C MET A 136 -9.44 3.10 5.01
N ASN A 137 -9.65 4.39 4.71
CA ASN A 137 -10.77 4.85 3.91
C ASN A 137 -10.77 4.18 2.53
N LYS A 138 -11.96 3.86 2.01
CA LYS A 138 -12.17 3.19 0.71
C LYS A 138 -11.53 1.80 0.57
N LEU A 139 -11.05 1.20 1.67
CA LEU A 139 -10.44 -0.14 1.65
C LEU A 139 -11.16 -1.10 2.60
N ASN A 140 -11.15 -0.80 3.91
CA ASN A 140 -11.67 -1.70 4.95
C ASN A 140 -12.47 -0.97 6.04
N VAL A 141 -12.74 0.33 5.91
CA VAL A 141 -13.56 1.08 6.87
C VAL A 141 -15.01 0.55 6.96
N ASP A 142 -15.49 -0.05 5.87
CA ASP A 142 -16.77 -0.75 5.78
C ASP A 142 -16.83 -2.03 6.63
N GLU A 143 -15.69 -2.58 7.03
CA GLU A 143 -15.60 -3.84 7.79
C GLU A 143 -15.58 -3.64 9.31
N ILE A 144 -15.57 -2.40 9.80
CA ILE A 144 -15.62 -2.10 11.24
C ILE A 144 -16.72 -2.93 11.94
N PRO A 145 -17.98 -2.99 11.46
CA PRO A 145 -19.04 -3.78 12.12
C PRO A 145 -18.71 -5.28 12.21
N ALA A 146 -18.05 -5.86 11.21
CA ALA A 146 -17.67 -7.27 11.22
C ALA A 146 -16.62 -7.55 12.30
N PHE A 147 -15.64 -6.65 12.44
CA PHE A 147 -14.68 -6.69 13.53
C PHE A 147 -15.32 -6.47 14.91
N LEU A 148 -16.35 -5.60 15.02
CA LEU A 148 -17.12 -5.47 16.27
C LEU A 148 -17.78 -6.78 16.67
N ALA A 149 -18.38 -7.49 15.71
CA ALA A 149 -19.07 -8.75 15.96
C ALA A 149 -18.15 -9.82 16.57
N MET A 150 -16.85 -9.82 16.23
CA MET A 150 -15.85 -10.71 16.85
C MET A 150 -15.75 -10.54 18.37
N THR A 151 -16.05 -9.35 18.89
CA THR A 151 -15.94 -9.04 20.32
C THR A 151 -17.21 -9.37 21.11
N LYS A 152 -18.28 -9.81 20.44
CA LYS A 152 -19.57 -10.09 21.09
C LYS A 152 -19.47 -11.27 22.07
N ASP A 153 -19.10 -12.44 21.55
CA ASP A 153 -19.15 -13.69 22.30
C ASP A 153 -17.77 -14.17 22.76
N GLN A 154 -16.70 -13.48 22.36
CA GLN A 154 -15.31 -13.85 22.61
C GLN A 154 -14.56 -12.75 23.39
N PRO A 155 -13.65 -13.11 24.31
CA PRO A 155 -12.84 -12.16 25.09
C PRO A 155 -11.68 -11.58 24.27
N ILE A 156 -11.96 -11.14 23.03
CA ILE A 156 -11.00 -10.52 22.13
C ILE A 156 -11.06 -9.01 22.29
N GLU A 157 -9.89 -8.36 22.33
CA GLU A 157 -9.80 -6.92 22.17
C GLU A 157 -9.41 -6.56 20.72
N VAL A 158 -10.38 -6.07 19.96
CA VAL A 158 -10.15 -5.55 18.60
C VAL A 158 -9.68 -4.11 18.68
N ARG A 159 -8.58 -3.79 18.00
CA ARG A 159 -7.90 -2.50 18.06
C ARG A 159 -7.82 -1.88 16.68
N PHE A 160 -8.55 -0.80 16.48
CA PHE A 160 -8.48 0.00 15.26
C PHE A 160 -7.32 0.99 15.36
N ILE A 161 -6.47 0.99 14.34
CA ILE A 161 -5.26 1.81 14.27
C ILE A 161 -5.45 2.83 13.15
N GLU A 162 -5.20 4.10 13.46
CA GLU A 162 -5.16 5.14 12.43
C GLU A 162 -4.04 4.82 11.43
N TYR A 163 -4.36 4.84 10.13
CA TYR A 163 -3.34 4.76 9.09
C TYR A 163 -2.32 5.91 9.28
N MET A 164 -1.03 5.59 9.19
CA MET A 164 0.07 6.53 9.43
C MET A 164 1.03 6.61 8.24
N PRO A 165 1.72 7.74 8.04
CA PRO A 165 2.78 7.83 7.05
C PRO A 165 3.98 6.96 7.45
N PHE A 166 4.37 6.05 6.57
CA PHE A 166 5.63 5.32 6.67
C PHE A 166 6.33 5.31 5.31
N THR A 167 7.65 5.41 5.31
CA THR A 167 8.43 5.26 4.08
C THR A 167 8.09 3.94 3.39
N GLY A 168 7.62 4.02 2.14
CA GLY A 168 7.24 2.87 1.32
C GLY A 168 5.78 2.39 1.44
N ASN A 169 4.92 3.01 2.25
CA ASN A 169 3.51 2.62 2.36
C ASN A 169 2.54 3.39 1.44
N LYS A 170 3.05 4.23 0.52
CA LYS A 170 2.26 5.10 -0.39
C LYS A 170 1.19 5.89 0.37
N TRP A 171 1.63 6.55 1.44
CA TRP A 171 0.82 7.43 2.27
C TRP A 171 0.02 8.43 1.43
N GLU A 172 -1.28 8.51 1.70
CA GLU A 172 -2.21 9.47 1.10
C GLU A 172 -3.19 9.92 2.20
N SER A 173 -3.30 11.23 2.42
CA SER A 173 -4.16 11.79 3.48
C SER A 173 -5.62 11.34 3.35
N GLY A 174 -6.13 11.21 2.12
CA GLY A 174 -7.51 10.75 1.85
C GLY A 174 -7.81 9.31 2.28
N LYS A 175 -6.78 8.50 2.58
CA LYS A 175 -6.92 7.13 3.11
C LYS A 175 -7.03 7.09 4.63
N MET A 176 -6.67 8.15 5.33
CA MET A 176 -6.74 8.19 6.78
C MET A 176 -8.19 8.38 7.24
N ILE A 177 -8.64 7.56 8.18
CA ILE A 177 -9.87 7.79 8.95
C ILE A 177 -9.43 8.14 10.38
N THR A 178 -9.98 9.21 10.94
CA THR A 178 -9.67 9.61 12.32
C THR A 178 -10.35 8.69 13.32
N TYR A 179 -9.76 8.58 14.50
CA TYR A 179 -10.38 7.96 15.66
C TYR A 179 -11.82 8.44 15.92
N GLN A 180 -12.05 9.75 15.84
CA GLN A 180 -13.37 10.31 16.11
C GLN A 180 -14.39 9.83 15.08
N ALA A 181 -14.03 9.82 13.79
CA ALA A 181 -14.89 9.31 12.74
C ALA A 181 -15.21 7.82 12.91
N MET A 182 -14.22 6.99 13.26
CA MET A 182 -14.47 5.57 13.56
C MET A 182 -15.39 5.39 14.77
N LEU A 183 -15.17 6.17 15.83
CA LEU A 183 -15.98 6.12 17.04
C LEU A 183 -17.43 6.55 16.77
N ASP A 184 -17.64 7.61 15.99
CA ASP A 184 -18.96 8.12 15.63
C ASP A 184 -19.72 7.11 14.75
N GLN A 185 -19.04 6.47 13.80
CA GLN A 185 -19.62 5.37 13.01
C GLN A 185 -20.07 4.21 13.90
N ILE A 186 -19.27 3.82 14.91
CA ILE A 186 -19.64 2.73 15.83
C ILE A 186 -20.84 3.13 16.69
N ARG A 187 -20.87 4.39 17.17
CA ARG A 187 -21.98 4.91 17.98
C ARG A 187 -23.32 4.98 17.26
N GLN A 188 -23.33 5.06 15.93
CA GLN A 188 -24.58 4.99 15.15
C GLN A 188 -25.31 3.65 15.36
N SER A 189 -24.56 2.56 15.58
CA SER A 189 -25.13 1.23 15.85
C SER A 189 -25.11 0.83 17.32
N HIS A 190 -24.20 1.41 18.12
CA HIS A 190 -24.03 1.11 19.55
C HIS A 190 -23.92 2.42 20.35
N PRO A 191 -25.04 3.14 20.55
CA PRO A 191 -25.05 4.43 21.23
C PRO A 191 -24.66 4.35 22.71
N ASP A 192 -24.77 3.17 23.31
CA ASP A 192 -24.44 2.84 24.70
C ASP A 192 -22.97 2.45 24.91
N LEU A 193 -22.10 2.62 23.91
CA LEU A 193 -20.67 2.36 23.99
C LEU A 193 -20.00 3.14 25.13
N GLN A 194 -19.39 2.42 26.07
CA GLN A 194 -18.79 2.99 27.29
C GLN A 194 -17.27 3.00 27.21
N LYS A 195 -16.65 4.13 27.56
CA LYS A 195 -15.20 4.22 27.69
C LYS A 195 -14.75 3.43 28.92
N VAL A 196 -13.71 2.62 28.76
CA VAL A 196 -13.02 1.93 29.86
C VAL A 196 -11.98 2.88 30.45
N GLN A 197 -11.73 2.77 31.75
CA GLN A 197 -10.68 3.55 32.40
C GLN A 197 -9.31 3.19 31.81
N ASP A 198 -8.61 4.19 31.29
CA ASP A 198 -7.28 4.02 30.70
C ASP A 198 -6.24 3.74 31.82
N HIS A 199 -5.30 2.83 31.59
CA HIS A 199 -4.11 2.72 32.44
C HIS A 199 -3.04 3.74 32.02
N LYS A 200 -2.14 4.07 32.96
CA LYS A 200 -1.12 5.13 32.81
C LYS A 200 -0.35 5.05 31.48
N ASN A 201 0.01 3.86 31.01
CA ASN A 201 0.88 3.65 29.85
C ASN A 201 0.14 3.00 28.67
N ASP A 202 -1.20 3.04 28.66
CA ASP A 202 -1.98 2.42 27.59
C ASP A 202 -1.78 3.13 26.24
N THR A 203 -1.65 2.31 25.21
CA THR A 203 -1.46 2.79 23.83
C THR A 203 -2.77 3.03 23.09
N SER A 204 -3.86 2.47 23.63
CA SER A 204 -5.17 2.46 23.01
C SER A 204 -6.17 3.10 23.98
N LYS A 205 -7.09 3.90 23.44
CA LYS A 205 -8.29 4.29 24.16
C LYS A 205 -9.29 3.14 24.07
N THR A 206 -9.59 2.51 25.20
CA THR A 206 -10.40 1.28 25.20
C THR A 206 -11.85 1.58 25.55
N TYR A 207 -12.75 0.89 24.88
CA TYR A 207 -14.20 0.98 25.01
C TYR A 207 -14.78 -0.43 25.16
N ARG A 208 -15.97 -0.49 25.75
CA ARG A 208 -16.79 -1.70 25.86
C ARG A 208 -18.21 -1.43 25.37
N ILE A 209 -18.78 -2.40 24.71
CA ILE A 209 -20.21 -2.43 24.40
C ILE A 209 -20.89 -3.24 25.51
N PRO A 210 -21.91 -2.72 26.19
CA PRO A 210 -22.68 -3.49 27.15
C PRO A 210 -23.16 -4.83 26.57
N GLY A 211 -23.00 -5.92 27.33
CA GLY A 211 -23.36 -7.27 26.89
C GLY A 211 -22.31 -8.00 26.04
N TYR A 212 -21.27 -7.33 25.56
CA TYR A 212 -20.17 -7.96 24.81
C TYR A 212 -19.09 -8.46 25.78
N LYS A 213 -18.50 -9.63 25.50
CA LYS A 213 -17.41 -10.20 26.30
C LYS A 213 -16.06 -9.54 26.01
N GLY A 214 -15.85 -9.11 24.78
CA GLY A 214 -14.63 -8.49 24.29
C GLY A 214 -14.61 -6.97 24.49
N LYS A 215 -13.59 -6.33 23.90
CA LYS A 215 -13.37 -4.88 24.00
C LYS A 215 -12.94 -4.29 22.67
N LEU A 216 -13.09 -2.97 22.54
CA LEU A 216 -12.65 -2.20 21.39
C LEU A 216 -11.55 -1.25 21.83
N GLY A 217 -10.48 -1.13 21.06
CA GLY A 217 -9.40 -0.19 21.32
C GLY A 217 -9.18 0.71 20.11
N PHE A 218 -8.81 1.96 20.35
CA PHE A 218 -8.38 2.87 19.28
C PHE A 218 -6.96 3.33 19.54
N ILE A 219 -6.06 3.02 18.61
CA ILE A 219 -4.68 3.51 18.61
C ILE A 219 -4.65 4.79 17.77
N THR A 220 -4.69 5.92 18.48
CA THR A 220 -4.87 7.27 17.93
C THR A 220 -3.52 7.92 17.62
N SER A 221 -2.69 7.23 16.86
CA SER A 221 -1.28 7.58 16.66
C SER A 221 -1.06 8.94 16.00
N MET A 222 -2.05 9.47 15.27
CA MET A 222 -1.90 10.75 14.56
C MET A 222 -2.72 11.86 15.20
N THR A 223 -3.95 11.58 15.61
CA THR A 223 -4.85 12.62 16.15
C THR A 223 -4.60 12.93 17.62
N HIS A 224 -4.25 11.93 18.42
CA HIS A 224 -4.11 12.05 19.87
C HIS A 224 -3.02 11.08 20.37
N ASN A 225 -1.76 11.46 20.19
CA ASN A 225 -0.64 10.59 20.53
C ASN A 225 -0.59 10.25 22.04
N PHE A 226 0.06 9.14 22.38
CA PHE A 226 0.23 8.62 23.75
C PHE A 226 1.69 8.75 24.24
N CYS A 227 2.48 9.64 23.64
CA CYS A 227 3.93 9.65 23.84
C CYS A 227 4.35 10.05 25.25
N GLY A 228 3.62 10.96 25.90
CA GLY A 228 3.92 11.46 27.25
C GLY A 228 3.96 10.37 28.33
N THR A 229 3.35 9.20 28.09
CA THR A 229 3.40 8.05 29.00
C THR A 229 4.09 6.83 28.39
N CYS A 230 4.76 6.99 27.24
CA CYS A 230 5.37 5.88 26.54
C CYS A 230 6.64 5.37 27.24
N ASN A 231 6.60 4.16 27.76
CA ASN A 231 7.74 3.46 28.40
C ASN A 231 8.36 2.37 27.50
N ARG A 232 8.08 2.40 26.19
CA ARG A 232 8.58 1.38 25.25
C ARG A 232 9.98 1.70 24.74
N LEU A 233 10.80 0.67 24.69
CA LEU A 233 12.09 0.59 24.00
C LEU A 233 12.01 -0.53 22.97
N ARG A 234 12.79 -0.43 21.89
CA ARG A 234 12.82 -1.44 20.83
C ARG A 234 14.25 -1.82 20.51
N ILE A 235 14.50 -3.11 20.43
CA ILE A 235 15.72 -3.65 19.83
C ILE A 235 15.36 -4.13 18.42
N THR A 236 16.15 -3.70 17.45
CA THR A 236 16.01 -4.10 16.04
C THR A 236 16.58 -5.50 15.82
N SER A 237 16.26 -6.14 14.70
CA SER A 237 16.77 -7.49 14.40
C SER A 237 18.30 -7.52 14.22
N ASP A 238 18.88 -6.42 13.75
CA ASP A 238 20.32 -6.18 13.65
C ASP A 238 20.95 -5.65 14.96
N GLY A 239 20.17 -5.56 16.03
CA GLY A 239 20.63 -5.31 17.40
C GLY A 239 20.93 -3.86 17.76
N ASN A 240 20.31 -2.92 17.05
CA ASN A 240 20.27 -1.52 17.40
C ASN A 240 19.14 -1.23 18.41
N ILE A 241 19.39 -0.32 19.35
CA ILE A 241 18.34 0.22 20.23
C ILE A 241 17.66 1.43 19.57
N LYS A 242 16.33 1.44 19.63
CA LYS A 242 15.46 2.58 19.27
C LYS A 242 14.56 2.93 20.47
N VAL A 243 14.63 4.18 20.91
CA VAL A 243 13.81 4.68 22.03
C VAL A 243 12.45 5.21 21.59
N CYS A 244 12.30 5.49 20.29
CA CYS A 244 11.04 5.80 19.64
C CYS A 244 10.99 5.14 18.27
N LEU A 245 9.78 4.83 17.79
CA LEU A 245 9.57 4.24 16.48
C LEU A 245 9.97 5.18 15.34
N PHE A 246 9.86 6.49 15.58
CA PHE A 246 10.12 7.57 14.61
C PHE A 246 11.48 8.24 14.81
N ASP A 247 12.32 7.69 15.70
CA ASP A 247 13.67 8.23 15.87
C ASP A 247 14.64 7.54 14.91
N ASN A 248 15.56 8.34 14.37
CA ASN A 248 16.60 7.88 13.45
C ASN A 248 17.89 7.51 14.17
N ALA A 249 18.08 7.98 15.40
CA ALA A 249 19.22 7.60 16.21
C ALA A 249 19.15 6.09 16.52
N GLU A 250 20.16 5.36 16.06
CA GLU A 250 20.33 3.92 16.29
C GLU A 250 21.71 3.70 16.90
N VAL A 251 21.77 2.97 18.01
CA VAL A 251 23.01 2.56 18.65
C VAL A 251 23.09 1.04 18.66
N SER A 252 24.16 0.48 18.10
CA SER A 252 24.32 -0.97 17.95
C SER A 252 24.77 -1.63 19.25
N LEU A 253 23.83 -2.23 19.97
CA LEU A 253 24.12 -3.04 21.16
C LEU A 253 24.75 -4.38 20.78
N ARG A 254 24.42 -4.92 19.61
CA ARG A 254 25.05 -6.14 19.06
C ARG A 254 26.54 -5.98 18.95
N ASP A 255 26.99 -4.92 18.29
CA ASP A 255 28.43 -4.74 18.05
C ASP A 255 29.18 -4.52 19.36
N MET A 256 28.55 -3.88 20.34
CA MET A 256 29.11 -3.77 21.69
C MET A 256 29.23 -5.12 22.40
N MET A 257 28.21 -5.98 22.32
CA MET A 257 28.26 -7.34 22.91
C MET A 257 29.32 -8.22 22.26
N ARG A 258 29.56 -8.04 20.96
CA ARG A 258 30.55 -8.82 20.19
C ARG A 258 31.99 -8.35 20.34
N MET A 259 32.23 -7.23 21.02
CA MET A 259 33.58 -6.85 21.43
C MET A 259 34.08 -7.80 22.52
N GLU A 260 35.40 -7.91 22.66
CA GLU A 260 36.02 -8.70 23.72
C GLU A 260 35.52 -8.24 25.10
N GLY A 261 35.03 -9.18 25.92
CA GLY A 261 34.40 -8.88 27.21
C GLY A 261 33.05 -8.16 27.15
N GLY A 262 32.46 -7.97 25.96
CA GLY A 262 31.24 -7.19 25.74
C GLY A 262 29.99 -7.74 26.44
N MET A 263 29.95 -9.05 26.68
CA MET A 263 28.89 -9.74 27.45
C MET A 263 29.33 -10.08 28.89
N GLY A 264 30.52 -9.63 29.31
CA GLY A 264 30.99 -9.75 30.69
C GLY A 264 30.51 -8.58 31.57
N PRO A 265 30.82 -8.57 32.88
CA PRO A 265 30.32 -7.56 33.81
C PRO A 265 30.64 -6.11 33.43
N GLU A 266 31.85 -5.86 32.91
CA GLU A 266 32.25 -4.53 32.44
C GLU A 266 31.50 -4.11 31.17
N GLY A 267 31.31 -5.06 30.24
CA GLY A 267 30.53 -4.88 29.03
C GLY A 267 29.05 -4.57 29.33
N GLU A 268 28.44 -5.30 30.26
CA GLU A 268 27.08 -5.06 30.75
C GLU A 268 26.93 -3.65 31.32
N LYS A 269 27.89 -3.19 32.14
CA LYS A 269 27.89 -1.82 32.68
C LYS A 269 27.92 -0.77 31.56
N LYS A 270 28.74 -0.98 30.53
CA LYS A 270 28.84 -0.09 29.37
C LYS A 270 27.56 -0.10 28.52
N LEU A 271 26.94 -1.28 28.34
CA LEU A 271 25.64 -1.41 27.68
C LEU A 271 24.57 -0.61 28.42
N LEU A 272 24.50 -0.75 29.74
CA LEU A 272 23.54 -0.01 30.58
C LEU A 272 23.75 1.50 30.51
N GLU A 273 25.00 1.96 30.50
CA GLU A 273 25.32 3.39 30.35
C GLU A 273 24.81 3.92 29.00
N VAL A 274 25.12 3.23 27.91
CA VAL A 274 24.67 3.61 26.55
C VAL A 274 23.15 3.58 26.43
N ILE A 275 22.50 2.54 26.96
CA ILE A 275 21.04 2.45 27.01
C ILE A 275 20.48 3.63 27.82
N GLY A 276 21.07 3.94 28.97
CA GLY A 276 20.66 5.06 29.82
C GLY A 276 20.74 6.41 29.11
N VAL A 277 21.83 6.65 28.36
CA VAL A 277 21.98 7.86 27.52
C VAL A 277 20.90 7.91 26.44
N ALA A 278 20.67 6.80 25.73
CA ALA A 278 19.64 6.74 24.69
C ALA A 278 18.24 7.02 25.27
N VAL A 279 17.90 6.44 26.42
CA VAL A 279 16.62 6.63 27.11
C VAL A 279 16.44 8.09 27.56
N LYS A 280 17.49 8.72 28.09
CA LYS A 280 17.48 10.16 28.46
C LYS A 280 17.29 11.08 27.25
N GLY A 281 17.73 10.66 26.06
CA GLY A 281 17.53 11.37 24.81
C GLY A 281 16.12 11.23 24.22
N LYS A 282 15.24 10.40 24.82
CA LYS A 282 13.89 10.17 24.30
C LYS A 282 13.05 11.45 24.37
N LYS A 283 12.61 11.91 23.19
CA LYS A 283 11.70 13.06 23.06
C LYS A 283 10.34 12.79 23.70
N GLU A 284 9.72 13.85 24.22
CA GLU A 284 8.38 13.81 24.84
C GLU A 284 7.30 13.27 23.89
N LYS A 285 7.37 13.66 22.60
CA LYS A 285 6.47 13.20 21.53
C LYS A 285 7.19 13.06 20.19
N HIS A 286 6.60 12.28 19.29
CA HIS A 286 7.05 12.23 17.89
C HIS A 286 6.66 13.51 17.14
N ALA A 287 7.27 13.72 15.97
CA ALA A 287 6.96 14.84 15.09
C ALA A 287 5.49 14.82 14.61
N GLY A 288 4.96 15.98 14.19
CA GLY A 288 3.60 16.08 13.65
C GLY A 288 3.47 15.48 12.24
N LEU A 289 2.23 15.35 11.74
CA LEU A 289 1.92 14.71 10.46
C LEU A 289 2.78 15.23 9.29
N GLY A 290 2.89 16.56 9.12
CA GLY A 290 3.64 17.16 8.01
C GLY A 290 5.16 16.94 8.07
N GLU A 291 5.73 16.79 9.27
CA GLU A 291 7.16 16.50 9.45
C GLU A 291 7.44 15.00 9.30
N LEU A 292 6.53 14.13 9.76
CA LEU A 292 6.70 12.67 9.66
C LEU A 292 6.69 12.17 8.21
N GLU A 293 5.98 12.84 7.31
CA GLU A 293 5.95 12.49 5.89
C GLU A 293 7.32 12.62 5.20
N THR A 294 8.12 13.59 5.64
CA THR A 294 9.42 13.92 5.04
C THR A 294 10.60 13.41 5.87
N MET A 295 10.36 12.94 7.09
CA MET A 295 11.40 12.44 7.97
C MET A 295 11.96 11.10 7.45
N PRO A 296 13.27 11.01 7.20
CA PRO A 296 13.87 9.78 6.68
C PRO A 296 13.95 8.74 7.80
N ASN A 297 12.95 7.88 7.93
CA ASN A 297 12.93 6.82 8.95
C ASN A 297 12.92 5.44 8.29
N ARG A 298 13.66 4.49 8.86
CA ARG A 298 13.69 3.12 8.37
C ARG A 298 12.33 2.47 8.67
N PRO A 299 11.57 2.02 7.65
CA PRO A 299 10.26 1.43 7.89
C PRO A 299 10.40 0.15 8.70
N MET A 300 9.40 -0.16 9.54
CA MET A 300 9.44 -1.29 10.48
C MET A 300 9.86 -2.62 9.84
N ILE A 301 9.53 -2.80 8.56
CA ILE A 301 9.80 -4.02 7.79
C ILE A 301 11.26 -4.12 7.29
N LEU A 302 11.99 -3.00 7.22
CA LEU A 302 13.39 -2.94 6.79
C LEU A 302 14.39 -2.87 7.95
N ILE A 303 13.90 -2.89 9.20
CA ILE A 303 14.70 -2.91 10.42
C ILE A 303 15.45 -4.27 10.50
N GLY A 304 16.62 -4.34 9.87
CA GLY A 304 17.49 -5.51 9.70
C GLY A 304 18.41 -5.43 8.46
N ASN A 305 17.94 -4.83 7.36
CA ASN A 305 18.71 -4.70 6.11
C ASN A 305 19.77 -3.58 6.12
N GLY A 306 21.04 -3.96 6.28
CA GLY A 306 22.23 -3.27 5.78
C GLY A 306 22.30 -1.75 5.94
N TYR A 307 23.05 -1.30 6.94
CA TYR A 307 23.56 0.07 7.02
C TYR A 307 24.56 0.33 5.88
N GLN A 308 24.25 1.23 4.95
CA GLN A 308 25.30 1.89 4.18
C GLN A 308 25.94 2.93 5.10
N ARG A 309 27.22 2.74 5.43
CA ARG A 309 28.04 3.74 6.15
C ARG A 309 27.96 5.08 5.43
N ARG A 310 27.18 6.03 5.94
CA ARG A 310 27.47 7.45 5.71
C ARG A 310 28.48 7.87 6.77
N LEU A 311 29.74 7.94 6.37
CA LEU A 311 30.74 8.72 7.11
C LEU A 311 30.24 10.18 7.19
N PRO A 312 30.54 10.91 8.27
CA PRO A 312 30.18 12.32 8.36
C PRO A 312 30.85 13.08 7.20
N PRO A 313 30.19 14.09 6.62
CA PRO A 313 30.83 14.88 5.58
C PRO A 313 32.04 15.58 6.20
N LYS A 314 33.22 15.33 5.64
CA LYS A 314 34.42 16.13 5.89
C LYS A 314 34.06 17.57 5.52
N THR A 315 34.09 18.47 6.51
CA THR A 315 34.07 19.91 6.30
C THR A 315 35.30 20.31 5.50
N ALA A 316 35.10 20.77 4.26
CA ALA A 316 36.09 21.52 3.49
C ALA A 316 35.54 22.94 3.28
N PRO A 317 36.41 23.98 3.28
CA PRO A 317 35.98 25.36 3.43
C PRO A 317 35.30 25.89 2.16
N SER A 318 34.25 26.69 2.36
CA SER A 318 33.55 27.45 1.32
C SER A 318 34.45 28.55 0.76
N ILE A 319 34.81 28.46 -0.51
CA ILE A 319 35.41 29.56 -1.27
C ILE A 319 34.29 30.56 -1.61
N PRO A 320 34.43 31.85 -1.29
CA PRO A 320 33.39 32.84 -1.56
C PRO A 320 33.27 33.16 -3.06
N LEU A 321 32.03 33.24 -3.53
CA LEU A 321 31.60 33.35 -4.94
C LEU A 321 31.96 34.67 -5.67
N HIS A 322 32.85 35.51 -5.12
CA HIS A 322 33.26 36.78 -5.74
C HIS A 322 34.59 36.71 -6.52
N LEU A 323 35.15 35.50 -6.71
CA LEU A 323 36.45 35.28 -7.37
C LEU A 323 36.37 34.51 -8.70
N LEU A 324 35.24 34.52 -9.41
CA LEU A 324 35.14 34.00 -10.79
C LEU A 324 34.78 35.12 -11.78
N PRO A 325 35.43 35.21 -12.95
CA PRO A 325 35.23 36.28 -13.93
C PRO A 325 33.93 36.09 -14.75
N PRO A 326 33.36 37.17 -15.34
CA PRO A 326 32.10 37.08 -16.07
C PRO A 326 32.30 36.50 -17.48
N LEU A 327 31.47 35.53 -17.86
CA LEU A 327 31.36 35.02 -19.23
C LEU A 327 30.21 35.72 -19.96
N SER A 328 30.56 36.35 -21.09
CA SER A 328 29.67 37.09 -21.99
C SER A 328 28.62 36.20 -22.66
N ILE A 329 27.35 36.59 -22.56
CA ILE A 329 26.23 35.98 -23.30
C ILE A 329 26.01 36.77 -24.59
N GLY A 330 26.30 36.13 -25.73
CA GLY A 330 25.98 36.61 -27.06
C GLY A 330 24.55 36.24 -27.50
N GLN A 331 23.94 37.15 -28.25
CA GLN A 331 22.55 37.15 -28.71
C GLN A 331 22.20 36.00 -29.68
N GLY A 332 20.93 35.58 -29.65
CA GLY A 332 20.35 34.67 -30.65
C GLY A 332 18.84 34.50 -30.48
N VAL A 333 18.07 35.50 -30.92
CA VAL A 333 16.60 35.45 -31.02
C VAL A 333 16.23 34.71 -32.30
N ARG A 334 15.40 33.65 -32.22
CA ARG A 334 14.64 33.10 -33.36
C ARG A 334 13.16 33.29 -33.12
N ALA A 335 12.57 34.20 -33.89
CA ALA A 335 11.13 34.31 -34.12
C ALA A 335 10.75 33.42 -35.31
N TYR A 336 9.67 32.63 -35.19
CA TYR A 336 9.06 31.95 -36.34
C TYR A 336 7.92 32.80 -36.89
N SER A 337 8.04 33.09 -38.18
CA SER A 337 7.15 33.88 -39.03
C SER A 337 5.95 33.07 -39.51
N THR A 338 4.76 33.68 -39.47
CA THR A 338 3.54 33.23 -40.16
C THR A 338 3.35 34.03 -41.44
N SER A 339 3.68 33.45 -42.60
CA SER A 339 3.09 33.87 -43.89
C SER A 339 3.37 32.84 -44.98
N GLY A 340 2.33 32.38 -45.67
CA GLY A 340 2.47 31.54 -46.86
C GLY A 340 1.12 31.16 -47.45
N LYS A 341 0.55 32.06 -48.25
CA LYS A 341 -0.68 31.92 -49.03
C LYS A 341 -0.61 30.75 -50.03
N SER A 342 -1.74 30.08 -50.25
CA SER A 342 -2.08 29.49 -51.56
C SER A 342 -3.58 29.66 -51.80
N SER A 343 -3.91 30.38 -52.86
CA SER A 343 -5.25 30.69 -53.35
C SER A 343 -5.45 30.03 -54.71
N ARG A 344 -6.61 29.40 -54.94
CA ARG A 344 -7.21 29.26 -56.27
C ARG A 344 -8.68 29.70 -56.21
N PRO A 345 -9.22 30.27 -57.31
CA PRO A 345 -10.45 31.05 -57.28
C PRO A 345 -11.68 30.17 -57.48
N ILE A 346 -12.75 30.44 -56.72
CA ILE A 346 -14.09 29.94 -57.03
C ILE A 346 -14.94 31.15 -57.40
N THR A 347 -15.53 31.03 -58.58
CA THR A 347 -16.43 31.95 -59.26
C THR A 347 -17.71 32.20 -58.46
N SER A 348 -18.21 33.43 -58.55
CA SER A 348 -19.46 33.93 -57.99
C SER A 348 -20.70 33.11 -58.40
N GLY A 349 -21.45 32.65 -57.40
CA GLY A 349 -22.82 32.16 -57.52
C GLY A 349 -23.57 32.42 -56.20
N ASP A 350 -24.74 33.05 -56.32
CA ASP A 350 -25.82 33.39 -55.36
C ASP A 350 -25.67 33.12 -53.83
N PRO A 351 -26.21 33.99 -52.95
CA PRO A 351 -26.23 33.77 -51.50
C PRO A 351 -27.27 32.71 -51.14
N GLY A 352 -26.87 31.44 -51.18
CA GLY A 352 -27.58 30.34 -50.53
C GLY A 352 -27.59 30.53 -49.01
N GLU A 353 -28.73 30.23 -48.39
CA GLU A 353 -29.02 30.40 -46.96
C GLU A 353 -27.88 29.97 -46.02
N PRO A 354 -27.66 30.69 -44.90
CA PRO A 354 -26.66 30.29 -43.91
C PRO A 354 -27.04 28.93 -43.31
N MET A 355 -26.17 27.93 -43.48
CA MET A 355 -26.32 26.65 -42.78
C MET A 355 -26.42 26.89 -41.27
N PRO A 356 -27.33 26.21 -40.56
CA PRO A 356 -27.46 26.39 -39.12
C PRO A 356 -26.15 26.02 -38.43
N ALA A 357 -25.63 26.93 -37.61
CA ALA A 357 -24.43 26.71 -36.82
C ALA A 357 -24.58 25.42 -35.99
N GLN A 358 -23.63 24.49 -36.13
CA GLN A 358 -23.60 23.25 -35.35
C GLN A 358 -23.57 23.60 -33.85
N LYS A 359 -24.70 23.37 -33.17
CA LYS A 359 -24.85 23.65 -31.75
C LYS A 359 -24.03 22.61 -30.97
N LEU A 360 -22.92 23.04 -30.36
CA LEU A 360 -22.05 22.18 -29.56
C LEU A 360 -22.85 21.63 -28.37
N THR A 361 -22.94 20.31 -28.25
CA THR A 361 -23.82 19.67 -27.27
C THR A 361 -23.29 19.75 -25.84
N HIS A 362 -21.99 19.98 -25.62
CA HIS A 362 -21.36 19.97 -24.29
C HIS A 362 -20.87 21.36 -23.86
N VAL A 363 -21.25 22.42 -24.58
CA VAL A 363 -20.78 23.78 -24.34
C VAL A 363 -21.99 24.70 -24.22
N LEU A 364 -22.10 25.40 -23.09
CA LEU A 364 -23.11 26.44 -22.91
C LEU A 364 -22.83 27.63 -23.84
N PRO A 365 -23.82 28.50 -24.12
CA PRO A 365 -23.57 29.75 -24.85
C PRO A 365 -22.46 30.63 -24.24
N SER A 366 -22.14 30.45 -22.95
CA SER A 366 -21.04 31.09 -22.24
C SER A 366 -19.65 30.50 -22.50
N GLY A 367 -19.54 29.39 -23.25
CA GLY A 367 -18.29 28.66 -23.45
C GLY A 367 -17.95 27.65 -22.35
N ALA A 368 -18.74 27.59 -21.27
CA ALA A 368 -18.52 26.64 -20.17
C ALA A 368 -18.93 25.21 -20.57
N ALA A 369 -18.10 24.23 -20.22
CA ALA A 369 -18.39 22.83 -20.46
C ALA A 369 -19.48 22.33 -19.50
N TYR A 370 -20.48 21.61 -20.03
CA TYR A 370 -21.55 21.03 -19.23
C TYR A 370 -21.80 19.56 -19.63
N MET A 371 -22.18 18.75 -18.64
CA MET A 371 -22.50 17.34 -18.85
C MET A 371 -23.89 17.23 -19.49
N VAL A 372 -24.00 16.48 -20.59
CA VAL A 372 -25.28 16.29 -21.28
C VAL A 372 -26.17 15.37 -20.45
N PRO A 373 -27.40 15.80 -20.09
CA PRO A 373 -28.33 14.98 -19.34
C PRO A 373 -28.76 13.74 -20.14
N ILE A 374 -28.98 12.64 -19.43
CA ILE A 374 -29.41 11.36 -20.01
C ILE A 374 -30.73 10.86 -19.43
N HIS A 375 -31.41 11.62 -18.56
CA HIS A 375 -32.60 11.17 -17.81
C HIS A 375 -33.75 10.73 -18.73
N GLU A 376 -33.99 11.46 -19.82
CA GLU A 376 -35.04 11.20 -20.83
C GLU A 376 -34.72 10.04 -21.80
N LYS A 377 -33.51 9.49 -21.76
CA LYS A 377 -33.12 8.41 -22.68
C LYS A 377 -33.64 7.06 -22.17
N ALA A 378 -34.18 6.24 -23.06
CA ALA A 378 -34.55 4.86 -22.74
C ALA A 378 -33.30 4.01 -22.41
N ILE A 379 -33.46 3.08 -21.47
CA ILE A 379 -32.45 2.06 -21.16
C ILE A 379 -32.47 1.04 -22.30
N THR A 380 -31.31 0.79 -22.90
CA THR A 380 -31.13 -0.25 -23.93
C THR A 380 -29.85 -1.01 -23.64
N THR A 381 -29.78 -2.27 -24.08
CA THR A 381 -28.52 -3.01 -24.12
C THR A 381 -27.59 -2.34 -25.13
N ARG A 382 -26.36 -2.08 -24.71
CA ARG A 382 -25.35 -1.36 -25.48
C ARG A 382 -24.03 -2.10 -25.40
N SER A 383 -23.31 -2.14 -26.51
CA SER A 383 -22.00 -2.75 -26.61
C SER A 383 -21.07 -1.84 -27.39
N ALA A 384 -19.79 -1.82 -27.03
CA ALA A 384 -18.75 -1.20 -27.82
C ALA A 384 -17.52 -2.10 -27.87
N LYS A 385 -16.93 -2.19 -29.07
CA LYS A 385 -15.63 -2.82 -29.30
C LYS A 385 -14.60 -1.75 -29.63
N ALA A 386 -13.46 -1.79 -28.95
CA ALA A 386 -12.33 -0.91 -29.24
C ALA A 386 -11.04 -1.71 -29.36
N VAL A 387 -10.17 -1.27 -30.25
CA VAL A 387 -8.86 -1.88 -30.47
C VAL A 387 -7.74 -0.93 -30.12
N SER A 388 -6.56 -1.47 -29.83
CA SER A 388 -5.30 -0.75 -29.70
C SER A 388 -4.15 -1.69 -30.11
N THR A 389 -3.05 -1.15 -30.59
CA THR A 389 -1.84 -1.94 -30.83
C THR A 389 -0.66 -1.31 -30.12
N ILE A 390 0.18 -2.14 -29.50
CA ILE A 390 1.51 -1.73 -29.05
C ILE A 390 2.59 -2.40 -29.91
N LYS A 391 3.37 -1.58 -30.61
CA LYS A 391 4.48 -1.99 -31.46
C LYS A 391 5.79 -1.91 -30.69
N PHE A 392 6.61 -2.94 -30.79
CA PHE A 392 7.92 -2.98 -30.17
C PHE A 392 8.98 -2.38 -31.08
N SER A 393 10.02 -1.76 -30.49
CA SER A 393 11.18 -1.24 -31.22
C SER A 393 12.29 -2.27 -31.38
N ASN A 394 12.20 -3.41 -30.68
CA ASN A 394 13.13 -4.52 -30.78
C ASN A 394 12.40 -5.86 -30.48
N PRO A 395 12.92 -7.02 -30.95
CA PRO A 395 12.25 -8.31 -30.80
C PRO A 395 12.30 -8.88 -29.37
N LYS A 396 13.22 -8.39 -28.52
CA LYS A 396 13.48 -8.94 -27.18
C LYS A 396 12.25 -8.88 -26.27
N ALA A 397 11.44 -7.83 -26.39
CA ALA A 397 10.23 -7.70 -25.59
C ALA A 397 9.23 -8.82 -25.90
N VAL A 398 9.03 -9.13 -27.18
CA VAL A 398 8.12 -10.20 -27.63
C VAL A 398 8.64 -11.58 -27.21
N GLU A 399 9.94 -11.83 -27.34
CA GLU A 399 10.58 -13.07 -26.88
C GLU A 399 10.35 -13.30 -25.39
N LEU A 400 10.52 -12.27 -24.56
CA LEU A 400 10.29 -12.35 -23.11
C LEU A 400 8.82 -12.56 -22.75
N ILE A 401 7.90 -11.99 -23.52
CA ILE A 401 6.47 -12.19 -23.32
C ILE A 401 6.09 -13.64 -23.66
N ARG A 402 6.57 -14.18 -24.78
CA ARG A 402 6.29 -15.56 -25.21
C ARG A 402 6.87 -16.60 -24.26
N SER A 403 8.11 -16.39 -23.82
CA SER A 403 8.79 -17.26 -22.86
C SER A 403 8.33 -17.04 -21.42
N ASN A 404 7.37 -16.14 -21.18
CA ASN A 404 6.90 -15.73 -19.86
C ASN A 404 8.05 -15.42 -18.88
N SER A 405 9.12 -14.83 -19.39
CA SER A 405 10.39 -14.59 -18.67
C SER A 405 10.63 -13.10 -18.42
N ASN A 406 9.60 -12.26 -18.59
CA ASN A 406 9.67 -10.86 -18.20
C ASN A 406 9.81 -10.77 -16.67
N LYS A 407 10.77 -9.95 -16.19
CA LYS A 407 11.06 -9.77 -14.76
C LYS A 407 9.85 -9.32 -13.93
N LYS A 408 8.92 -8.59 -14.55
CA LYS A 408 7.70 -8.10 -13.89
C LYS A 408 6.56 -9.13 -13.87
N GLY A 409 6.74 -10.31 -14.46
CA GLY A 409 5.74 -11.38 -14.53
C GLY A 409 5.00 -11.44 -15.87
N ASP A 410 3.85 -12.12 -15.87
CA ASP A 410 3.05 -12.37 -17.06
C ASP A 410 2.40 -11.08 -17.60
N VAL A 411 2.98 -10.55 -18.67
CA VAL A 411 2.58 -9.30 -19.30
C VAL A 411 1.15 -9.36 -19.83
N LEU A 412 0.73 -10.47 -20.44
CA LEU A 412 -0.59 -10.57 -21.08
C LEU A 412 -1.69 -10.64 -20.02
N SER A 413 -1.49 -11.48 -18.99
CA SER A 413 -2.47 -11.61 -17.90
C SER A 413 -2.62 -10.33 -17.10
N ILE A 414 -1.52 -9.65 -16.78
CA ILE A 414 -1.57 -8.37 -16.04
C ILE A 414 -2.22 -7.28 -16.89
N SER A 415 -1.90 -7.20 -18.19
CA SER A 415 -2.50 -6.21 -19.11
C SER A 415 -4.00 -6.43 -19.31
N ARG A 416 -4.46 -7.69 -19.32
CA ARG A 416 -5.88 -8.04 -19.37
C ARG A 416 -6.64 -7.50 -18.16
N ILE A 417 -6.11 -7.73 -16.96
CA ILE A 417 -6.71 -7.24 -15.71
C ILE A 417 -6.71 -5.71 -15.69
N ALA A 418 -5.61 -5.08 -16.12
CA ALA A 418 -5.50 -3.63 -16.16
C ALA A 418 -6.54 -3.00 -17.09
N GLY A 419 -6.78 -3.58 -18.27
CA GLY A 419 -7.84 -3.12 -19.17
C GLY A 419 -9.24 -3.22 -18.53
N ILE A 420 -9.54 -4.33 -17.83
CA ILE A 420 -10.81 -4.49 -17.10
C ILE A 420 -10.97 -3.42 -16.01
N MET A 421 -9.90 -3.15 -15.24
CA MET A 421 -9.91 -2.12 -14.21
C MET A 421 -10.06 -0.71 -14.80
N ALA A 422 -9.43 -0.45 -15.95
CA ALA A 422 -9.47 0.84 -16.62
C ALA A 422 -10.89 1.18 -17.11
N ALA A 423 -11.61 0.23 -17.73
CA ALA A 423 -13.03 0.42 -18.09
C ALA A 423 -13.90 0.80 -16.88
N LYS A 424 -13.70 0.16 -15.72
CA LYS A 424 -14.48 0.44 -14.51
C LYS A 424 -14.25 1.84 -13.94
N LYS A 425 -13.15 2.50 -14.33
CA LYS A 425 -12.74 3.82 -13.84
C LYS A 425 -12.87 4.93 -14.90
N THR A 426 -13.51 4.67 -16.04
CA THR A 426 -13.57 5.63 -17.14
C THR A 426 -14.13 6.99 -16.73
N SER A 427 -15.22 7.03 -15.97
CA SER A 427 -15.81 8.29 -15.48
C SER A 427 -14.95 9.03 -14.43
N GLU A 428 -13.98 8.37 -13.81
CA GLU A 428 -12.99 9.00 -12.93
C GLU A 428 -11.87 9.68 -13.74
N ILE A 429 -11.58 9.16 -14.94
CA ILE A 429 -10.45 9.59 -15.79
C ILE A 429 -10.90 10.65 -16.81
N ILE A 430 -12.08 10.46 -17.41
CA ILE A 430 -12.58 11.30 -18.49
C ILE A 430 -13.68 12.22 -17.93
N PRO A 431 -13.43 13.54 -17.85
CA PRO A 431 -14.42 14.48 -17.34
C PRO A 431 -15.71 14.42 -18.14
N LEU A 432 -16.84 14.64 -17.46
CA LEU A 432 -18.19 14.70 -18.05
C LEU A 432 -18.70 13.37 -18.64
N CYS A 433 -17.95 12.27 -18.52
CA CYS A 433 -18.50 10.93 -18.72
C CYS A 433 -19.44 10.56 -17.57
N HIS A 434 -20.58 9.94 -17.91
CA HIS A 434 -21.48 9.39 -16.90
C HIS A 434 -20.86 8.12 -16.28
N PRO A 435 -21.04 7.87 -14.98
CA PRO A 435 -20.74 6.56 -14.42
C PRO A 435 -21.73 5.53 -15.00
N ILE A 436 -21.19 4.49 -15.65
CA ILE A 436 -21.99 3.43 -16.28
C ILE A 436 -21.85 2.13 -15.47
N SER A 437 -22.99 1.50 -15.19
CA SER A 437 -23.04 0.15 -14.63
C SER A 437 -22.71 -0.88 -15.71
N ILE A 438 -21.43 -1.21 -15.84
CA ILE A 438 -20.93 -2.16 -16.84
C ILE A 438 -21.34 -3.59 -16.48
N SER A 439 -21.94 -4.31 -17.43
CA SER A 439 -22.35 -5.71 -17.28
C SER A 439 -21.23 -6.70 -17.63
N LYS A 440 -20.41 -6.38 -18.65
CA LYS A 440 -19.27 -7.20 -19.07
C LYS A 440 -18.12 -6.32 -19.58
N VAL A 441 -16.89 -6.68 -19.21
CA VAL A 441 -15.66 -6.23 -19.87
C VAL A 441 -14.87 -7.46 -20.27
N GLN A 442 -14.49 -7.54 -21.54
CA GLN A 442 -13.59 -8.54 -22.07
C GLN A 442 -12.41 -7.84 -22.73
N VAL A 443 -11.20 -8.33 -22.47
CA VAL A 443 -9.94 -7.80 -23.02
C VAL A 443 -9.18 -8.99 -23.59
N ASN A 444 -9.02 -9.00 -24.90
CA ASN A 444 -8.32 -10.03 -25.65
C ASN A 444 -6.98 -9.45 -26.12
N LEU A 445 -5.87 -10.14 -25.88
CA LEU A 445 -4.55 -9.74 -26.33
C LEU A 445 -3.95 -10.80 -27.24
N ARG A 446 -3.41 -10.38 -28.39
CA ARG A 446 -2.77 -11.27 -29.36
C ARG A 446 -1.37 -10.77 -29.69
N VAL A 447 -0.38 -11.63 -29.49
CA VAL A 447 1.01 -11.36 -29.90
C VAL A 447 1.14 -11.63 -31.40
N MET A 448 1.61 -10.63 -32.14
CA MET A 448 1.76 -10.68 -33.60
C MET A 448 3.23 -10.74 -34.00
N ASP A 449 3.54 -11.69 -34.89
CA ASP A 449 4.86 -11.82 -35.52
C ASP A 449 4.95 -10.92 -36.76
N GLY A 450 5.99 -10.09 -36.82
CA GLY A 450 6.23 -9.16 -37.92
C GLY A 450 7.09 -7.97 -37.50
N GLY A 451 8.22 -7.73 -38.19
CA GLY A 451 9.21 -6.74 -37.77
C GLY A 451 9.78 -7.08 -36.39
N ASN A 452 9.69 -6.14 -35.45
CA ASN A 452 10.04 -6.34 -34.04
C ASN A 452 8.89 -6.96 -33.20
N GLY A 453 7.78 -7.28 -33.86
CA GLY A 453 6.55 -7.79 -33.26
C GLY A 453 5.67 -6.71 -32.63
N SER A 454 4.45 -7.10 -32.28
CA SER A 454 3.47 -6.22 -31.63
C SER A 454 2.46 -7.00 -30.81
N ILE A 455 1.68 -6.31 -29.97
CA ILE A 455 0.49 -6.87 -29.34
C ILE A 455 -0.72 -6.09 -29.83
N ASP A 456 -1.65 -6.81 -30.45
CA ASP A 456 -2.98 -6.31 -30.76
C ASP A 456 -3.90 -6.56 -29.57
N ILE A 457 -4.71 -5.57 -29.24
CA ILE A 457 -5.62 -5.56 -28.10
C ILE A 457 -7.02 -5.32 -28.66
N LEU A 458 -7.96 -6.19 -28.32
CA LEU A 458 -9.39 -6.04 -28.58
C LEU A 458 -10.13 -6.00 -27.25
N THR A 459 -10.94 -4.98 -27.05
CA THR A 459 -11.77 -4.82 -25.86
C THR A 459 -13.23 -4.78 -26.24
N ILE A 460 -14.06 -5.41 -25.41
CA ILE A 460 -15.51 -5.47 -25.59
C ILE A 460 -16.14 -5.09 -24.26
N VAL A 461 -16.95 -4.04 -24.26
CA VAL A 461 -17.67 -3.56 -23.08
C VAL A 461 -19.16 -3.57 -23.37
N THR A 462 -19.95 -4.08 -22.43
CA THR A 462 -21.42 -4.09 -22.53
C THR A 462 -22.07 -3.55 -21.27
N CYS A 463 -23.23 -2.90 -21.43
CA CYS A 463 -24.08 -2.48 -20.32
C CYS A 463 -25.56 -2.47 -20.73
N ASP A 464 -26.45 -2.45 -19.75
CA ASP A 464 -27.82 -1.98 -19.94
C ASP A 464 -27.91 -0.54 -19.43
N GLY A 465 -28.07 0.43 -20.34
CA GLY A 465 -27.90 1.82 -19.96
C GLY A 465 -28.51 2.84 -20.92
N LYS A 466 -28.51 4.10 -20.46
CA LYS A 466 -29.05 5.26 -21.18
C LYS A 466 -28.02 5.95 -22.09
N THR A 467 -26.75 5.59 -21.95
CA THR A 467 -25.62 6.13 -22.72
C THR A 467 -24.72 4.98 -23.20
N GLY A 468 -23.96 5.22 -24.27
CA GLY A 468 -23.05 4.24 -24.84
C GLY A 468 -21.79 4.01 -23.98
N VAL A 469 -21.07 2.92 -24.29
CA VAL A 469 -19.89 2.42 -23.56
C VAL A 469 -18.60 2.52 -24.38
N GLU A 470 -18.58 3.39 -25.39
CA GLU A 470 -17.43 3.61 -26.27
C GLU A 470 -16.19 4.06 -25.48
N MET A 471 -16.41 4.94 -24.49
CA MET A 471 -15.33 5.48 -23.68
C MET A 471 -14.74 4.41 -22.76
N GLU A 472 -15.57 3.52 -22.22
CA GLU A 472 -15.16 2.38 -21.40
C GLU A 472 -14.34 1.39 -22.22
N ALA A 473 -14.75 1.10 -23.45
CA ALA A 473 -13.99 0.24 -24.36
C ALA A 473 -12.63 0.88 -24.72
N LEU A 474 -12.60 2.16 -25.11
CA LEU A 474 -11.35 2.87 -25.40
C LEU A 474 -10.41 2.92 -24.19
N THR A 475 -10.97 3.19 -23.01
CA THR A 475 -10.20 3.26 -21.76
C THR A 475 -9.64 1.88 -21.40
N ALA A 476 -10.39 0.80 -21.62
CA ALA A 476 -9.88 -0.56 -21.45
C ALA A 476 -8.71 -0.87 -22.40
N ALA A 477 -8.85 -0.52 -23.68
CA ALA A 477 -7.82 -0.78 -24.68
C ALA A 477 -6.53 -0.02 -24.34
N MET A 478 -6.65 1.26 -23.96
CA MET A 478 -5.51 2.08 -23.54
C MET A 478 -4.90 1.61 -22.22
N GLY A 479 -5.73 1.21 -21.24
CA GLY A 479 -5.25 0.68 -19.95
C GLY A 479 -4.44 -0.60 -20.12
N ALA A 480 -4.87 -1.50 -21.01
CA ALA A 480 -4.10 -2.68 -21.37
C ALA A 480 -2.79 -2.31 -22.09
N ALA A 481 -2.82 -1.41 -23.08
CA ALA A 481 -1.64 -0.98 -23.83
C ALA A 481 -0.58 -0.30 -22.94
N LEU A 482 -0.99 0.62 -22.07
CA LEU A 482 -0.12 1.28 -21.10
C LEU A 482 0.51 0.29 -20.11
N THR A 483 -0.20 -0.78 -19.79
CA THR A 483 0.32 -1.84 -18.91
C THR A 483 1.38 -2.67 -19.62
N VAL A 484 1.17 -3.06 -20.88
CA VAL A 484 2.23 -3.67 -21.69
C VAL A 484 3.45 -2.75 -21.74
N TYR A 485 3.23 -1.44 -21.94
CA TYR A 485 4.32 -0.46 -21.95
C TYR A 485 5.08 -0.44 -20.62
N ASP A 486 4.38 -0.33 -19.48
CA ASP A 486 5.02 -0.31 -18.16
C ASP A 486 5.82 -1.60 -17.91
N MET A 487 5.25 -2.73 -18.30
CA MET A 487 5.83 -4.06 -18.12
C MET A 487 7.09 -4.28 -18.97
N CYS A 488 7.19 -3.64 -20.14
CA CYS A 488 8.27 -3.85 -21.09
C CYS A 488 9.28 -2.69 -21.19
N LYS A 489 9.03 -1.51 -20.60
CA LYS A 489 9.90 -0.31 -20.76
C LYS A 489 11.37 -0.50 -20.33
N ALA A 490 11.65 -1.50 -19.50
CA ALA A 490 13.02 -1.84 -19.08
C ALA A 490 13.81 -2.56 -20.18
N VAL A 491 13.12 -3.29 -21.08
CA VAL A 491 13.72 -4.08 -22.16
C VAL A 491 13.49 -3.45 -23.54
N ASP A 492 12.49 -2.59 -23.66
CA ASP A 492 12.19 -1.83 -24.88
C ASP A 492 11.69 -0.42 -24.51
N LYS A 493 12.53 0.61 -24.70
CA LYS A 493 12.16 2.01 -24.42
C LYS A 493 11.48 2.70 -25.61
N GLY A 494 11.52 2.10 -26.78
CA GLY A 494 11.05 2.68 -28.05
C GLY A 494 9.66 2.21 -28.46
N MET A 495 8.92 1.52 -27.58
CA MET A 495 7.57 1.05 -27.87
C MET A 495 6.65 2.20 -28.27
N VAL A 496 5.69 1.91 -29.16
CA VAL A 496 4.68 2.87 -29.62
C VAL A 496 3.30 2.26 -29.48
N ILE A 497 2.40 2.97 -28.80
CA ILE A 497 0.97 2.64 -28.78
C ILE A 497 0.32 3.37 -29.96
N ASP A 498 -0.36 2.63 -30.83
CA ASP A 498 -1.04 3.17 -32.00
C ASP A 498 -2.45 2.61 -32.19
N ARG A 499 -3.15 3.14 -33.20
CA ARG A 499 -4.43 2.63 -33.73
C ARG A 499 -5.54 2.45 -32.69
N THR A 500 -5.51 3.21 -31.59
CA THR A 500 -6.54 3.14 -30.55
C THR A 500 -7.83 3.79 -31.06
N ARG A 501 -8.88 2.99 -31.27
CA ARG A 501 -10.16 3.47 -31.81
C ARG A 501 -11.31 2.50 -31.53
N VAL A 502 -12.53 3.00 -31.60
CA VAL A 502 -13.76 2.20 -31.61
C VAL A 502 -13.91 1.57 -32.98
N VAL A 503 -14.25 0.28 -33.03
CA VAL A 503 -14.43 -0.49 -34.28
C VAL A 503 -15.85 -1.03 -34.44
N GLU A 504 -16.61 -1.09 -33.34
CA GLU A 504 -18.01 -1.48 -33.36
C GLU A 504 -18.73 -0.82 -32.19
N LYS A 505 -19.97 -0.41 -32.43
CA LYS A 505 -20.92 0.05 -31.43
C LYS A 505 -22.27 -0.55 -31.76
N VAL A 506 -22.95 -1.09 -30.76
CA VAL A 506 -24.29 -1.67 -30.88
C VAL A 506 -25.21 -0.99 -29.88
N GLY A 507 -26.42 -0.66 -30.32
CA GLY A 507 -27.51 -0.13 -29.51
C GLY A 507 -27.55 1.40 -29.37
N GLY A 508 -28.67 1.87 -28.84
CA GLY A 508 -28.98 3.29 -28.67
C GLY A 508 -29.69 3.92 -29.86
N LYS A 509 -30.03 5.22 -29.72
CA LYS A 509 -30.85 5.95 -30.70
C LYS A 509 -30.18 6.10 -32.07
N SER A 510 -28.86 6.14 -32.11
CA SER A 510 -28.08 6.33 -33.34
C SER A 510 -27.92 5.05 -34.16
N GLY A 511 -28.43 3.91 -33.67
CA GLY A 511 -28.25 2.61 -34.30
C GLY A 511 -26.86 2.01 -34.10
N ASP A 512 -26.64 0.89 -34.77
CA ASP A 512 -25.39 0.15 -34.76
C ASP A 512 -24.40 0.76 -35.76
N TRP A 513 -23.12 0.73 -35.41
CA TRP A 513 -22.04 1.20 -36.27
C TRP A 513 -20.88 0.22 -36.22
N ARG A 514 -20.27 -0.05 -37.36
CA ARG A 514 -19.07 -0.88 -37.49
C ARG A 514 -18.10 -0.23 -38.44
N GLU A 515 -16.81 -0.25 -38.11
CA GLU A 515 -15.76 0.24 -38.98
C GLU A 515 -15.71 -0.62 -40.27
N GLU A 516 -15.71 0.06 -41.42
CA GLU A 516 -15.67 -0.61 -42.73
C GLU A 516 -14.34 -1.38 -42.90
N GLY A 517 -14.44 -2.64 -43.34
CA GLY A 517 -13.27 -3.51 -43.50
C GLY A 517 -12.68 -4.07 -42.21
N TRP A 518 -13.23 -3.77 -41.03
CA TRP A 518 -12.77 -4.36 -39.78
C TRP A 518 -13.28 -5.80 -39.58
N ILE A 519 -12.34 -6.74 -39.47
CA ILE A 519 -12.60 -8.15 -39.20
C ILE A 519 -12.30 -8.44 -37.73
N GLU A 520 -13.27 -9.01 -37.03
CA GLU A 520 -13.12 -9.41 -35.63
C GLU A 520 -12.20 -10.62 -35.51
N TRP A 521 -11.33 -10.59 -34.50
CA TRP A 521 -10.45 -11.70 -34.14
C TRP A 521 -10.59 -12.01 -32.65
N SER A 522 -10.35 -13.27 -32.27
CA SER A 522 -10.30 -13.71 -30.87
C SER A 522 -8.86 -14.03 -30.46
N GLU A 523 -8.62 -14.21 -29.16
CA GLU A 523 -7.33 -14.80 -28.70
C GLU A 523 -7.10 -16.15 -29.39
N ALA A 524 -5.83 -16.43 -29.70
CA ALA A 524 -5.38 -17.70 -30.24
C ALA A 524 -4.97 -18.64 -29.10
#